data_AF-A0A8S3AMZ2-F1
#
_entry.id   AF-A0A8S3AMZ2-F1
#
_cell.length_a   1.000
_cell.length_b   1.000
_cell.length_c   1.000
_cell.angle_alpha   90.00
_cell.angle_beta   90.00
_cell.angle_gamma   90.00
#
_symmetry.space_group_name_H-M   'P 1'
#
loop_
_entity.id
_entity.type
_entity.pdbx_description
1 polymer ?
#
loop_
_entity_poly.entity_id
_entity_poly.type
_entity_poly.pdbx_seq_one_letter_code
_entity_poly.pdbx_strand_id
1 'polypeptide(L)' 'MSYASDASEYPVGLYFDSLTNSLVVANSAVHNIVRWILGDNSWTQVAGISGIQGNSSSLLNLPMGVTFDPMGN' A
#
# COMPACT_ATOMS: atom_id res chain seq x y z
N MET A 1 14.22 -28.54 -12.53
CA MET A 1 14.26 -27.36 -11.65
C MET A 1 13.48 -26.27 -12.35
N SER A 2 12.19 -26.17 -12.06
CA SER A 2 11.33 -25.11 -12.58
C SER A 2 11.63 -23.86 -11.76
N TYR A 3 12.18 -22.83 -12.40
CA TYR A 3 12.22 -21.50 -11.82
C TYR A 3 10.77 -21.07 -11.65
N ALA A 4 10.28 -21.07 -10.41
CA ALA A 4 9.03 -20.41 -10.10
C ALA A 4 9.22 -18.95 -10.51
N SER A 5 8.38 -18.46 -11.41
CA SER A 5 8.26 -17.05 -11.72
C SER A 5 7.70 -16.33 -10.49
N ASP A 6 8.57 -16.03 -9.53
CA ASP A 6 8.25 -15.31 -8.29
C ASP A 6 8.20 -13.78 -8.51
N ALA A 7 7.90 -13.35 -9.74
CA ALA A 7 7.54 -11.96 -9.99
C ALA A 7 6.02 -11.87 -9.76
N SER A 8 5.63 -11.62 -8.51
CA SER A 8 4.25 -11.37 -8.13
C SER A 8 3.57 -10.42 -9.13
N GLU A 9 2.46 -10.85 -9.75
CA GLU A 9 1.68 -10.08 -10.75
C GLU A 9 0.99 -8.83 -10.17
N TYR A 10 1.35 -8.46 -8.94
CA TYR A 10 0.74 -7.42 -8.12
C TYR A 10 1.81 -6.42 -7.71
N PRO A 11 1.92 -5.26 -8.39
CA PRO A 11 2.92 -4.26 -8.08
C PRO A 11 2.70 -3.68 -6.67
N VAL A 12 3.75 -3.59 -5.86
CA VAL A 12 3.69 -2.95 -4.54
C VAL A 12 4.29 -1.56 -4.67
N GLY A 13 3.50 -0.55 -4.34
CA GLY A 13 3.97 0.84 -4.26
C GLY A 13 4.51 1.14 -2.87
N LEU A 14 5.66 1.82 -2.79
CA LEU A 14 6.26 2.26 -1.53
C LEU A 14 6.52 3.76 -1.58
N TYR A 15 6.14 4.46 -0.51
CA TYR A 15 6.44 5.86 -0.29
C TYR A 15 7.00 6.05 1.11
N PHE A 16 8.15 6.73 1.22
CA PHE A 16 8.74 7.07 2.49
C PHE A 16 8.40 8.51 2.86
N ASP A 17 7.66 8.66 3.95
CA ASP A 17 7.38 9.95 4.56
C ASP A 17 8.43 10.26 5.63
N SER A 18 9.39 11.10 5.28
CA SER A 18 10.46 11.52 6.19
C SER A 18 9.97 12.43 7.33
N LEU A 19 8.83 13.13 7.17
CA LEU A 19 8.32 14.04 8.19
C LEU A 19 7.83 13.29 9.42
N THR A 20 7.26 12.11 9.18
CA THR A 20 6.65 11.27 10.21
C THR A 20 7.37 9.95 10.41
N ASN A 21 8.51 9.77 9.73
CA ASN A 21 9.31 8.56 9.73
C ASN A 21 8.46 7.31 9.44
N SER A 22 7.60 7.40 8.43
CA SER A 22 6.62 6.37 8.08
C SER A 22 6.83 5.83 6.68
N LEU A 23 6.55 4.55 6.48
CA LEU A 23 6.39 3.93 5.16
C LEU A 23 4.90 3.81 4.85
N VAL A 24 4.51 4.25 3.66
CA VAL A 24 3.18 4.06 3.12
C VAL A 24 3.28 3.05 1.99
N VAL A 25 2.46 2.01 2.08
CA VAL A 25 2.53 0.84 1.22
C VAL A 25 1.20 0.66 0.51
N ALA A 26 1.25 0.70 -0.82
CA ALA A 26 0.13 0.37 -1.69
C ALA A 26 0.21 -1.13 -2.02
N ASN A 27 -0.67 -1.91 -1.40
CA ASN A 27 -0.70 -3.35 -1.59
C ASN A 27 -1.77 -3.71 -2.62
N SER A 28 -1.34 -3.91 -3.85
CA SER A 28 -2.23 -4.26 -4.95
C SER A 28 -2.87 -5.64 -4.79
N ALA A 29 -2.17 -6.60 -4.19
CA ALA A 29 -2.66 -7.98 -4.02
C ALA A 29 -3.87 -8.07 -3.07
N VAL A 30 -3.95 -7.19 -2.07
CA VAL A 30 -5.05 -7.15 -1.11
C VAL A 30 -5.87 -5.86 -1.16
N HIS A 31 -5.71 -5.05 -2.20
CA HIS A 31 -6.55 -3.89 -2.47
C HIS A 31 -6.61 -2.88 -1.32
N ASN A 32 -5.49 -2.66 -0.61
CA ASN A 32 -5.43 -1.68 0.47
C ASN A 32 -4.16 -0.82 0.44
N ILE A 33 -4.22 0.30 1.16
CA ILE A 33 -3.08 1.15 1.45
C ILE A 33 -2.92 1.19 2.96
N VAL A 34 -1.70 0.93 3.42
CA VAL A 34 -1.35 0.93 4.83
C VAL A 34 -0.19 1.86 5.10
N ARG A 35 -0.10 2.34 6.34
CA ARG A 35 1.01 3.13 6.85
C ARG A 35 1.66 2.39 8.01
N TRP A 36 2.97 2.37 8.01
CA TRP A 36 3.79 1.83 9.07
C TRP A 36 4.77 2.89 9.55
N ILE A 37 4.67 3.26 10.82
CA ILE A 37 5.65 4.15 11.45
C ILE A 37 6.87 3.28 11.78
N LEU A 38 8.06 3.68 11.33
CA LEU A 38 9.27 2.89 11.54
C LEU A 38 9.54 2.75 13.04
N GLY A 39 9.55 1.50 13.52
CA GLY A 39 9.71 1.16 14.94
C GLY A 39 8.40 0.73 15.63
N ASP A 40 7.24 0.97 15.01
CA ASP A 40 5.98 0.41 15.49
C ASP A 40 5.84 -1.07 15.13
N ASN A 41 5.07 -1.79 15.93
CA ASN A 41 4.77 -3.22 15.70
C ASN A 41 3.48 -3.44 14.91
N SER A 42 2.81 -2.37 14.48
CA SER A 42 1.52 -2.44 13.82
C SER A 42 1.45 -1.50 12.62
N TRP A 43 0.55 -1.86 11.71
CA TRP A 43 0.26 -1.11 10.50
C TRP A 43 -1.12 -0.48 10.66
N THR A 44 -1.27 0.74 10.19
CA THR A 44 -2.56 1.45 10.19
C THR A 44 -3.12 1.47 8.78
N GLN A 45 -4.38 1.09 8.61
CA GLN A 45 -5.04 1.17 7.30
C GLN A 45 -5.34 2.64 6.96
N VAL A 46 -4.88 3.08 5.80
CA VAL A 46 -5.08 4.45 5.29
C VAL A 46 -6.27 4.49 4.34
N ALA A 47 -6.37 3.53 3.43
CA ALA A 47 -7.45 3.45 2.44
C ALA A 47 -7.69 2.02 1.96
N GLY A 48 -8.87 1.79 1.39
CA GLY A 48 -9.32 0.48 0.91
C GLY A 48 -9.80 -0.43 2.04
N ILE A 49 -10.24 -1.64 1.67
CA ILE A 49 -10.57 -2.71 2.60
C ILE A 49 -9.77 -3.93 2.19
N SER A 50 -8.95 -4.45 3.12
CA SER A 50 -8.09 -5.61 2.86
C SER A 50 -8.89 -6.78 2.29
N GLY A 51 -8.47 -7.28 1.13
CA GLY A 51 -9.08 -8.41 0.42
C GLY A 51 -10.35 -8.08 -0.35
N ILE A 52 -10.82 -6.82 -0.36
CA ILE A 52 -12.02 -6.41 -1.10
C ILE A 52 -11.64 -5.41 -2.19
N GLN A 53 -11.67 -5.89 -3.44
CA GLN A 53 -11.54 -5.02 -4.60
C GLN A 53 -12.84 -4.28 -4.90
N GLY A 54 -12.73 -3.05 -5.40
CA GLY A 54 -13.88 -2.34 -5.91
C GLY A 54 -13.58 -0.92 -6.36
N ASN A 55 -14.62 -0.27 -6.85
CA ASN A 55 -14.62 1.08 -7.41
C ASN A 55 -15.51 2.06 -6.62
N SER A 56 -16.08 1.61 -5.49
CA SER A 56 -16.75 2.48 -4.54
C SER A 56 -15.75 3.41 -3.83
N SER A 57 -16.22 4.53 -3.28
CA SER A 57 -15.38 5.55 -2.62
C SER A 57 -14.46 5.03 -1.51
N SER A 58 -14.77 3.88 -0.93
CA SER A 58 -14.01 3.28 0.18
C SER A 58 -13.21 2.03 -0.24
N LEU A 59 -13.30 1.61 -1.50
CA LEU A 59 -12.63 0.43 -2.03
C LEU A 59 -11.52 0.83 -2.99
N LEU A 60 -10.52 -0.03 -3.14
CA LEU A 60 -9.45 0.14 -4.11
C LEU A 60 -9.44 -1.03 -5.08
N ASN A 61 -8.88 -0.83 -6.26
CA ASN A 61 -8.67 -1.88 -7.23
C ASN A 61 -7.24 -1.81 -7.74
N LEU A 62 -6.40 -2.78 -7.33
CA LEU A 62 -5.00 -2.88 -7.69
C LEU A 62 -4.23 -1.55 -7.49
N PRO A 63 -4.19 -0.96 -6.28
CA PRO A 63 -3.40 0.25 -6.04
C PRO A 63 -1.92 -0.03 -6.31
N MET A 64 -1.33 0.63 -7.30
CA MET A 64 0.06 0.40 -7.74
C MET A 64 1.05 1.41 -7.17
N GLY A 65 0.56 2.54 -6.64
CA GLY A 65 1.39 3.63 -6.19
C GLY A 65 0.63 4.57 -5.26
N VAL A 66 1.39 5.31 -4.48
CA VAL A 66 0.91 6.35 -3.56
C VAL A 66 1.83 7.55 -3.70
N THR A 67 1.23 8.74 -3.74
CA THR A 67 1.93 10.01 -3.63
C THR A 67 1.15 10.86 -2.63
N PHE A 68 1.88 11.65 -1.85
CA PHE A 68 1.28 12.65 -0.99
C PHE A 68 1.39 14.01 -1.67
N ASP A 69 0.42 14.87 -1.41
CA ASP A 69 0.56 16.26 -1.81
C ASP A 69 1.67 16.96 -1.00
N PRO A 70 2.19 18.12 -1.43
CA PRO A 70 3.23 18.85 -0.69
C PRO A 70 2.82 19.29 0.72
N MET A 71 1.52 19.23 1.05
CA MET A 71 0.95 19.53 2.36
C MET A 71 0.81 18.27 3.22
N GLY A 72 1.19 17.09 2.71
CA GLY A 72 1.18 15.82 3.41
C GLY A 72 -0.19 15.17 3.51
N ASN A 73 -1.16 15.55 2.65
CA ASN A 73 -2.43 14.81 2.52
C ASN A 73 -2.35 13.70 1.48
#